data_AF-A0A2X3K6V1-F1
#
_entry.id   AF-A0A2X3K6V1-F1
#
_cell.length_a   1.000
_cell.length_b   1.000
_cell.length_c   1.000
_cell.angle_alpha   90.00
_cell.angle_beta   90.00
_cell.angle_gamma   90.00
#
_symmetry.space_group_name_H-M   'P 1'
#
loop_
_entity.id
_entity.type
_entity.pdbx_description
1 polymer ?
#
loop_
_entity_poly.entity_id
_entity_poly.type
_entity_poly.pdbx_seq_one_letter_code
_entity_poly.pdbx_strand_id
1 'polypeptide(L)'
;MHLFAPEQADLNWENPAVRAELKKVCEFWADRGVDGLRLDVVNLISKDPRFPEDLDGDGRRFYTDGPRAHEFLHEMNRDVFTPRGLMTVGEMSSTSLEHCQRYAALTGSELSMTFNFHHLKVDYPGGEKWTLAKPDFVALKTLFRHWQQGMHNVAWNALFWCNHDQPRIMFSLW
;
A
#
# COMPACT_ATOMS: atom_id res chain seq x y z
N MET A 1 -0.85 -20.16 -4.58
CA MET A 1 -1.65 -18.99 -4.16
C MET A 1 -1.34 -17.87 -5.14
N HIS A 2 -2.37 -17.18 -5.62
CA HIS A 2 -2.27 -15.95 -6.43
C HIS A 2 -3.38 -15.01 -5.97
N LEU A 3 -3.03 -13.81 -5.47
CA LEU A 3 -4.00 -12.78 -5.09
C LEU A 3 -4.53 -12.02 -6.32
N PHE A 4 -3.78 -12.05 -7.41
CA PHE A 4 -4.08 -11.38 -8.67
C PHE A 4 -4.30 -12.44 -9.78
N ALA A 5 -3.80 -12.19 -10.99
CA ALA A 5 -3.94 -13.10 -12.12
C ALA A 5 -3.23 -14.45 -11.84
N PRO A 6 -3.68 -15.56 -12.45
CA PRO A 6 -3.07 -16.89 -12.28
C PRO A 6 -1.56 -16.93 -12.58
N GLU A 7 -1.08 -16.07 -13.48
CA GLU A 7 0.32 -15.93 -13.87
C GLU A 7 1.17 -15.17 -12.84
N GLN A 8 0.52 -14.50 -11.87
CA GLN A 8 1.16 -13.71 -10.83
C GLN A 8 1.17 -14.49 -9.50
N ALA A 9 2.06 -15.48 -9.41
CA ALA A 9 2.24 -16.25 -8.19
C ALA A 9 2.80 -15.38 -7.05
N ASP A 10 2.14 -15.39 -5.89
CA ASP A 10 2.60 -14.68 -4.70
C ASP A 10 3.95 -15.22 -4.20
N LEU A 11 4.89 -14.32 -3.96
CA LEU A 11 6.13 -14.66 -3.26
C LEU A 11 5.87 -14.92 -1.78
N ASN A 12 6.53 -15.96 -1.24
CA ASN A 12 6.45 -16.31 0.17
C ASN A 12 7.46 -15.49 1.01
N TRP A 13 7.00 -14.40 1.62
CA TRP A 13 7.84 -13.52 2.44
C TRP A 13 8.26 -14.13 3.78
N GLU A 14 7.61 -15.20 4.26
CA GLU A 14 8.06 -15.92 5.45
C GLU A 14 9.42 -16.59 5.23
N ASN A 15 9.75 -16.92 3.97
CA ASN A 15 11.03 -17.50 3.61
C ASN A 15 12.13 -16.40 3.58
N PRO A 16 13.13 -16.45 4.48
CA PRO A 16 14.20 -15.45 4.51
C PRO A 16 15.06 -15.43 3.23
N ALA A 17 15.15 -16.55 2.50
CA ALA A 17 15.86 -16.57 1.22
C ALA A 17 15.16 -15.70 0.17
N VAL A 18 13.82 -15.70 0.14
CA VAL A 18 13.04 -14.84 -0.77
C VAL A 18 13.29 -13.37 -0.45
N ARG A 19 13.26 -12.98 0.84
CA ARG A 19 13.53 -11.60 1.24
C ARG A 19 14.97 -11.19 0.93
N ALA A 20 15.94 -12.09 1.09
CA ALA A 20 17.33 -11.83 0.72
C ALA A 20 17.50 -11.57 -0.79
N GLU A 21 16.81 -12.35 -1.65
CA GLU A 21 16.83 -12.09 -3.10
C GLU A 21 16.13 -10.77 -3.47
N LEU A 22 15.00 -10.45 -2.82
CA LEU A 22 14.31 -9.16 -3.03
C LEU A 22 15.20 -7.97 -2.67
N LYS A 23 15.96 -8.06 -1.58
CA LYS A 23 16.95 -7.03 -1.22
C LYS A 23 17.94 -6.85 -2.37
N LYS A 24 18.60 -7.90 -2.85
CA LYS A 24 19.55 -7.81 -3.96
C LYS A 24 18.98 -7.12 -5.20
N VAL A 25 17.69 -7.34 -5.52
CA VAL A 25 17.03 -6.64 -6.63
C VAL A 25 16.96 -5.13 -6.36
N CYS A 26 16.52 -4.71 -5.17
CA CYS A 26 16.48 -3.31 -4.79
C CYS A 26 17.88 -2.67 -4.79
N GLU A 27 18.88 -3.39 -4.26
CA GLU A 27 20.28 -2.97 -4.22
C GLU A 27 20.84 -2.77 -5.62
N PHE A 28 20.63 -3.72 -6.51
CA PHE A 28 21.11 -3.68 -7.89
C PHE A 28 20.68 -2.41 -8.65
N TRP A 29 19.42 -1.98 -8.44
CA TRP A 29 18.87 -0.80 -9.09
C TRP A 29 19.35 0.49 -8.42
N ALA A 30 19.40 0.52 -7.10
CA ALA A 30 19.93 1.66 -6.35
C ALA A 30 21.41 1.93 -6.70
N ASP A 31 22.23 0.88 -6.78
CA ASP A 31 23.65 0.97 -7.13
C ASP A 31 23.88 1.43 -8.59
N ARG A 32 22.80 1.49 -9.40
CA ARG A 32 22.78 2.05 -10.77
C ARG A 32 22.27 3.49 -10.84
N GLY A 33 21.97 4.11 -9.70
CA GLY A 33 21.52 5.49 -9.62
C GLY A 33 19.99 5.67 -9.65
N VAL A 34 19.22 4.63 -9.30
CA VAL A 34 17.78 4.80 -9.03
C VAL A 34 17.61 5.43 -7.65
N ASP A 35 16.96 6.60 -7.57
CA ASP A 35 16.81 7.38 -6.32
C ASP A 35 15.62 6.95 -5.45
N GLY A 36 14.74 6.08 -5.94
CA GLY A 36 13.55 5.71 -5.20
C GLY A 36 12.75 4.55 -5.80
N LEU A 37 11.89 3.98 -4.96
CA LEU A 37 11.07 2.82 -5.30
C LEU A 37 9.61 3.07 -4.92
N ARG A 38 8.71 2.82 -5.88
CA ARG A 38 7.29 2.69 -5.62
C ARG A 38 6.97 1.21 -5.43
N LEU A 39 6.55 0.82 -4.23
CA LEU A 39 6.28 -0.57 -3.88
C LEU A 39 4.80 -0.88 -4.13
N ASP A 40 4.56 -1.73 -5.13
CA ASP A 40 3.24 -2.21 -5.54
C ASP A 40 2.60 -3.09 -4.48
N VAL A 41 1.34 -2.80 -4.14
CA VAL A 41 0.49 -3.56 -3.20
C VAL A 41 1.23 -4.09 -1.96
N VAL A 42 2.14 -3.27 -1.42
CA VAL A 42 3.16 -3.72 -0.47
C VAL A 42 2.58 -4.14 0.88
N ASN A 43 1.38 -3.67 1.20
CA ASN A 43 0.67 -4.09 2.41
C ASN A 43 0.12 -5.52 2.35
N LEU A 44 0.20 -6.19 1.20
CA LEU A 44 -0.31 -7.56 1.04
C LEU A 44 0.77 -8.64 1.24
N ILE A 45 2.01 -8.26 1.58
CA ILE A 45 3.16 -9.18 1.58
C ILE A 45 3.14 -10.21 2.72
N SER A 46 2.45 -9.92 3.83
CA SER A 46 2.33 -10.82 4.98
C SER A 46 0.95 -11.46 4.99
N LYS A 47 0.90 -12.80 5.07
CA LYS A 47 -0.33 -13.59 5.06
C LYS A 47 -0.52 -14.27 6.41
N ASP A 48 -1.77 -14.55 6.80
CA ASP A 48 -2.05 -15.45 7.91
C ASP A 48 -1.54 -16.86 7.57
N PRO A 49 -0.57 -17.41 8.33
CA PRO A 49 0.06 -18.69 8.01
C PRO A 49 -0.89 -19.87 8.15
N ARG A 50 -2.07 -19.69 8.77
CA ARG A 50 -3.09 -20.74 8.92
C ARG A 50 -3.96 -20.91 7.69
N PHE A 51 -3.97 -19.91 6.78
CA PHE A 51 -4.84 -19.87 5.60
C PHE A 51 -6.31 -20.23 5.90
N PRO A 52 -6.96 -19.53 6.85
CA PRO A 52 -8.35 -19.81 7.19
C PRO A 52 -9.29 -19.44 6.02
N GLU A 53 -10.44 -20.13 5.97
CA GLU A 53 -11.53 -19.75 5.08
C GLU A 53 -12.20 -18.46 5.58
N ASP A 54 -12.55 -17.56 4.66
CA ASP A 54 -13.31 -16.35 4.98
C ASP A 54 -14.79 -16.60 4.72
N LEU A 55 -15.59 -16.63 5.79
CA LEU A 55 -17.04 -16.86 5.70
C LEU A 55 -17.85 -15.56 5.54
N ASP A 56 -17.25 -14.38 5.81
CA ASP A 56 -17.96 -13.09 5.73
C ASP A 56 -17.35 -12.11 4.72
N GLY A 57 -16.40 -12.56 3.89
CA GLY A 57 -15.67 -11.69 2.98
C GLY A 57 -14.95 -12.45 1.86
N ASP A 58 -14.00 -11.79 1.23
CA ASP A 58 -13.20 -12.33 0.12
C ASP A 58 -11.78 -12.74 0.54
N GLY A 59 -11.53 -12.86 1.85
CA GLY A 59 -10.23 -13.24 2.40
C GLY A 59 -9.26 -12.08 2.60
N ARG A 60 -9.56 -10.85 2.13
CA ARG A 60 -8.63 -9.71 2.24
C ARG A 60 -8.16 -9.42 3.66
N ARG A 61 -9.00 -9.70 4.66
CA ARG A 61 -8.68 -9.52 6.09
C ARG A 61 -7.50 -10.38 6.56
N PHE A 62 -7.16 -11.46 5.85
CA PHE A 62 -6.10 -12.40 6.22
C PHE A 62 -4.75 -12.09 5.59
N TYR A 63 -4.68 -11.14 4.67
CA TYR A 63 -3.43 -10.79 4.00
C TYR A 63 -3.19 -9.28 3.84
N THR A 64 -4.23 -8.45 3.98
CA THR A 64 -4.08 -6.99 4.01
C THR A 64 -3.55 -6.57 5.36
N ASP A 65 -2.44 -5.82 5.36
CA ASP A 65 -1.79 -5.35 6.58
C ASP A 65 -1.45 -6.51 7.54
N GLY A 66 -1.02 -7.64 6.95
CA GLY A 66 -0.81 -8.89 7.66
C GLY A 66 0.18 -8.80 8.83
N PRO A 67 0.22 -9.84 9.67
CA PRO A 67 0.83 -9.79 11.01
C PRO A 67 2.30 -9.38 11.04
N ARG A 68 3.05 -9.65 9.96
CA ARG A 68 4.48 -9.38 9.83
C ARG A 68 4.81 -8.34 8.75
N ALA A 69 3.81 -7.66 8.17
CA ALA A 69 4.04 -6.69 7.09
C ALA A 69 5.01 -5.58 7.52
N HIS A 70 4.76 -4.97 8.69
CA HIS A 70 5.63 -3.96 9.29
C HIS A 70 7.03 -4.49 9.63
N GLU A 71 7.13 -5.72 10.16
CA GLU A 71 8.42 -6.36 10.45
C GLU A 71 9.26 -6.49 9.18
N PHE A 72 8.66 -6.97 8.09
CA PHE A 72 9.35 -7.13 6.82
C PHE A 72 9.77 -5.78 6.22
N LEU A 73 8.95 -4.74 6.33
CA LEU A 73 9.33 -3.41 5.83
C LEU A 73 10.41 -2.73 6.68
N HIS A 74 10.41 -2.91 8.00
CA HIS A 74 11.54 -2.52 8.84
C HIS A 74 12.83 -3.24 8.42
N GLU A 75 12.74 -4.54 8.13
CA GLU A 75 13.88 -5.34 7.65
C GLU A 75 14.42 -4.79 6.31
N MET A 76 13.55 -4.51 5.35
CA MET A 76 13.93 -3.95 4.04
C MET A 76 14.49 -2.52 4.16
N ASN A 77 13.91 -1.68 5.02
CA ASN A 77 14.38 -0.33 5.25
C ASN A 77 15.80 -0.34 5.84
N ARG A 78 15.99 -1.08 6.93
CA ARG A 78 17.27 -1.19 7.64
C ARG A 78 18.38 -1.68 6.71
N ASP A 79 18.09 -2.69 5.90
CA ASP A 79 19.10 -3.37 5.11
C ASP A 79 19.35 -2.70 3.75
N VAL A 80 18.35 -2.01 3.18
CA VAL A 80 18.42 -1.48 1.80
C VAL A 80 18.03 -0.02 1.68
N PHE A 81 16.82 0.38 2.09
CA PHE A 81 16.28 1.69 1.71
C PHE A 81 17.04 2.86 2.34
N THR A 82 17.22 2.83 3.67
CA THR A 82 17.92 3.90 4.39
C THR A 82 19.42 3.95 4.06
N PRO A 83 20.17 2.82 4.04
CA PRO A 83 21.58 2.83 3.67
C PRO A 83 21.88 3.41 2.29
N ARG A 84 20.92 3.33 1.36
CA ARG A 84 21.06 3.82 -0.02
C ARG A 84 20.34 5.14 -0.28
N GLY A 85 19.75 5.76 0.76
CA GLY A 85 19.06 7.04 0.64
C GLY A 85 17.85 7.02 -0.28
N LEU A 86 17.17 5.87 -0.43
CA LEU A 86 16.05 5.72 -1.34
C LEU A 86 14.79 6.42 -0.80
N MET A 87 14.16 7.23 -1.65
CA MET A 87 12.78 7.64 -1.41
C MET A 87 11.85 6.46 -1.71
N THR A 88 11.01 6.08 -0.75
CA THR A 88 10.11 4.94 -0.90
C THR A 88 8.66 5.37 -0.74
N VAL A 89 7.80 4.86 -1.63
CA VAL A 89 6.36 5.08 -1.54
C VAL A 89 5.60 3.77 -1.70
N GLY A 90 4.81 3.43 -0.69
CA GLY A 90 3.98 2.22 -0.71
C GLY A 90 2.60 2.49 -1.27
N GLU A 91 2.15 1.62 -2.17
CA GLU A 91 0.77 1.56 -2.61
C GLU A 91 -0.05 0.67 -1.66
N MET A 92 -1.11 1.23 -1.08
CA MET A 92 -1.97 0.52 -0.13
C MET A 92 -3.38 0.33 -0.71
N SER A 93 -3.70 -0.88 -1.18
CA SER A 93 -4.95 -1.19 -1.89
C SER A 93 -6.23 -0.93 -1.06
N SER A 94 -6.20 -1.39 0.19
CA SER A 94 -7.10 -1.08 1.30
C SER A 94 -6.27 -1.07 2.56
N THR A 95 -6.44 -0.08 3.43
CA THR A 95 -5.66 0.01 4.68
C THR A 95 -6.38 0.90 5.69
N SER A 96 -5.85 1.01 6.90
CA SER A 96 -6.33 1.96 7.90
C SER A 96 -5.38 3.14 8.05
N LEU A 97 -5.86 4.22 8.65
CA LEU A 97 -5.03 5.38 8.98
C LEU A 97 -3.88 4.97 9.90
N GLU A 98 -4.14 4.12 10.89
CA GLU A 98 -3.16 3.66 11.88
C GLU A 98 -2.04 2.85 11.22
N HIS A 99 -2.37 2.01 10.24
CA HIS A 99 -1.36 1.29 9.46
C HIS A 99 -0.52 2.25 8.62
N CYS A 100 -1.13 3.20 7.90
CA CYS A 100 -0.38 4.23 7.16
C CYS A 100 0.51 5.10 8.05
N GLN A 101 0.08 5.42 9.27
CA GLN A 101 0.89 6.15 10.24
C GLN A 101 2.17 5.37 10.61
N ARG A 102 2.09 4.05 10.68
CA ARG A 102 3.25 3.18 10.92
C ARG A 102 4.12 3.04 9.69
N TYR A 103 3.52 2.73 8.54
CA TYR A 103 4.24 2.56 7.26
C TYR A 103 5.03 3.81 6.87
N ALA A 104 4.46 5.00 7.03
CA ALA A 104 5.07 6.26 6.61
C ALA A 104 5.48 7.14 7.80
N ALA A 105 5.76 6.54 8.96
CA ALA A 105 6.12 7.28 10.16
C ALA A 105 7.29 8.25 9.90
N LEU A 106 7.22 9.46 10.45
CA LEU A 106 8.29 10.46 10.33
C LEU A 106 9.63 10.02 10.97
N THR A 107 9.61 8.96 11.77
CA THR A 107 10.81 8.27 12.25
C THR A 107 11.64 7.64 11.13
N GLY A 108 11.05 7.48 9.93
CA GLY A 108 11.71 6.90 8.76
C GLY A 108 11.94 5.39 8.89
N SER A 109 11.15 4.71 9.72
CA SER A 109 11.41 3.32 10.11
C SER A 109 10.98 2.27 9.08
N GLU A 110 10.06 2.60 8.17
CA GLU A 110 9.54 1.67 7.15
C GLU A 110 9.63 2.30 5.75
N LEU A 111 8.67 3.14 5.37
CA LEU A 111 8.61 3.82 4.07
C LEU A 111 8.66 5.35 4.24
N SER A 112 8.99 6.08 3.18
CA SER A 112 8.98 7.55 3.22
C SER A 112 7.55 8.12 3.18
N MET A 113 6.64 7.48 2.42
CA MET A 113 5.24 7.90 2.30
C MET A 113 4.34 6.76 1.80
N THR A 114 3.02 6.96 1.87
CA THR A 114 2.03 6.01 1.33
C THR A 114 0.95 6.71 0.50
N PHE A 115 0.46 6.01 -0.54
CA PHE A 115 -0.80 6.36 -1.21
C PHE A 115 -1.90 5.43 -0.72
N ASN A 116 -3.04 6.00 -0.28
CA ASN A 116 -4.27 5.26 -0.02
C ASN A 116 -5.32 5.60 -1.10
N PHE A 117 -6.29 4.72 -1.30
CA PHE A 117 -7.28 4.85 -2.38
C PHE A 117 -8.68 5.24 -1.89
N HIS A 118 -8.85 5.62 -0.61
CA HIS A 118 -10.20 5.81 -0.06
C HIS A 118 -10.97 6.94 -0.76
N HIS A 119 -10.30 8.03 -1.13
CA HIS A 119 -10.91 9.15 -1.85
C HIS A 119 -11.32 8.81 -3.29
N LEU A 120 -10.80 7.72 -3.86
CA LEU A 120 -11.14 7.25 -5.22
C LEU A 120 -12.23 6.18 -5.22
N LYS A 121 -12.86 5.93 -4.06
CA LYS A 121 -13.96 4.96 -3.90
C LYS A 121 -15.27 5.64 -3.46
N VAL A 122 -15.32 6.98 -3.48
CA VAL A 122 -16.49 7.76 -3.04
C VAL A 122 -17.69 7.68 -3.98
N ASP A 123 -17.50 7.07 -5.13
CA ASP A 123 -18.48 6.79 -6.18
C ASP A 123 -18.80 5.28 -6.28
N TYR A 124 -18.35 4.44 -5.33
CA TYR A 124 -18.59 2.99 -5.34
C TYR A 124 -19.74 2.66 -4.38
N PRO A 125 -21.00 2.62 -4.84
CA PRO A 125 -22.14 2.34 -3.95
C PRO A 125 -21.99 0.92 -3.39
N GLY A 126 -22.03 0.78 -2.06
CA GLY A 126 -21.80 -0.51 -1.39
C GLY A 126 -20.39 -1.07 -1.57
N GLY A 127 -19.42 -0.28 -2.07
CA GLY A 127 -18.09 -0.75 -2.42
C GLY A 127 -17.97 -1.38 -3.81
N GLU A 128 -19.05 -1.38 -4.60
CA GLU A 128 -19.10 -1.99 -5.92
C GLU A 128 -18.49 -1.09 -7.00
N LYS A 129 -17.22 -1.34 -7.34
CA LYS A 129 -16.43 -0.56 -8.34
C LYS A 129 -17.10 -0.43 -9.71
N TRP A 130 -17.87 -1.45 -10.13
CA TRP A 130 -18.45 -1.51 -11.46
C TRP A 130 -19.87 -0.92 -11.54
N THR A 131 -20.39 -0.41 -10.43
CA THR A 131 -21.70 0.25 -10.39
C THR A 131 -21.52 1.74 -10.63
N LEU A 132 -22.17 2.27 -11.66
CA LEU A 132 -22.16 3.71 -11.94
C LEU A 132 -22.93 4.46 -10.85
N ALA A 133 -22.27 5.41 -10.19
CA ALA A 133 -22.88 6.34 -9.26
C ALA A 133 -22.19 7.71 -9.32
N LYS A 134 -22.87 8.73 -8.80
CA LYS A 134 -22.25 10.05 -8.61
C LYS A 134 -21.35 10.02 -7.39
N PRO A 135 -20.20 10.72 -7.41
CA PRO A 135 -19.31 10.79 -6.25
C PRO A 135 -19.99 11.50 -5.08
N ASP A 136 -19.81 10.97 -3.87
CA ASP A 136 -20.18 11.65 -2.64
C ASP A 136 -19.11 12.70 -2.27
N PHE A 137 -19.39 13.97 -2.58
CA PHE A 137 -18.49 15.09 -2.27
C PHE A 137 -18.34 15.37 -0.77
N VAL A 138 -19.32 15.00 0.06
CA VAL A 138 -19.21 15.18 1.52
C VAL A 138 -18.28 14.11 2.07
N ALA A 139 -18.44 12.85 1.65
CA ALA A 139 -17.51 11.77 1.98
C ALA A 139 -16.08 12.09 1.52
N LEU A 140 -15.92 12.60 0.30
CA LEU A 140 -14.62 13.01 -0.25
C LEU A 140 -13.89 14.03 0.63
N LYS A 141 -14.56 15.13 0.99
CA LYS A 141 -13.99 16.16 1.89
C LYS A 141 -13.67 15.59 3.27
N THR A 142 -14.55 14.71 3.78
CA THR A 142 -14.38 14.06 5.08
C THR A 142 -13.15 13.16 5.08
N LEU A 143 -12.93 12.38 4.02
CA LEU A 143 -11.76 11.54 3.84
C LEU A 143 -10.48 12.36 3.75
N PHE A 144 -10.44 13.40 2.92
CA PHE A 144 -9.26 14.28 2.87
C PHE A 144 -8.94 14.88 4.23
N ARG A 145 -9.94 15.38 4.96
CA ARG A 145 -9.76 15.90 6.31
C ARG A 145 -9.20 14.83 7.25
N HIS A 146 -9.79 13.64 7.26
CA HIS A 146 -9.38 12.53 8.10
C HIS A 146 -7.91 12.15 7.86
N TRP A 147 -7.51 11.95 6.61
CA TRP A 147 -6.15 11.58 6.23
C TRP A 147 -5.13 12.71 6.47
N GLN A 148 -5.49 13.96 6.16
CA GLN A 148 -4.60 15.09 6.40
C GLN A 148 -4.36 15.32 7.89
N GLN A 149 -5.42 15.33 8.70
CA GLN A 149 -5.31 15.54 10.15
C GLN A 149 -4.66 14.35 10.84
N GLY A 150 -5.02 13.13 10.44
CA GLY A 150 -4.50 11.90 11.03
C GLY A 150 -3.01 11.69 10.80
N MET A 151 -2.49 12.08 9.63
CA MET A 151 -1.07 11.91 9.32
C MET A 151 -0.22 13.11 9.75
N HIS A 152 -0.82 14.28 10.01
CA HIS A 152 -0.09 15.50 10.36
C HIS A 152 0.83 15.31 11.58
N ASN A 153 2.11 15.67 11.44
CA ASN A 153 3.17 15.48 12.44
C ASN A 153 3.41 14.03 12.88
N VAL A 154 2.85 13.03 12.19
CA VAL A 154 3.02 11.62 12.49
C VAL A 154 3.65 10.87 11.33
N ALA A 155 3.17 11.11 10.11
CA ALA A 155 3.56 10.39 8.91
C ALA A 155 3.37 11.24 7.64
N TRP A 156 3.81 10.73 6.48
CA TRP A 156 3.69 11.44 5.20
C TRP A 156 2.65 10.85 4.25
N ASN A 157 1.70 11.68 3.82
CA ASN A 157 0.76 11.35 2.74
C ASN A 157 1.40 11.61 1.38
N ALA A 158 1.18 10.71 0.45
CA ALA A 158 1.42 10.97 -0.95
C ALA A 158 0.08 11.37 -1.61
N LEU A 159 0.04 12.55 -2.24
CA LEU A 159 -1.19 13.16 -2.76
C LEU A 159 -1.36 12.85 -4.25
N PHE A 160 -2.52 12.34 -4.65
CA PHE A 160 -2.81 12.04 -6.06
C PHE A 160 -4.31 11.99 -6.35
N TRP A 161 -4.64 12.16 -7.63
CA TRP A 161 -5.99 11.96 -8.18
C TRP A 161 -6.04 10.93 -9.29
N CYS A 162 -4.91 10.67 -9.95
CA CYS A 162 -4.85 9.85 -11.15
C CYS A 162 -3.62 8.96 -11.09
N ASN A 163 -3.78 7.74 -11.60
CA ASN A 163 -2.70 6.82 -11.96
C ASN A 163 -3.19 5.98 -13.16
N HIS A 164 -2.51 4.88 -13.48
CA HIS A 164 -2.87 4.04 -14.61
C HIS A 164 -4.07 3.10 -14.36
N ASP A 165 -4.48 2.90 -13.09
CA ASP A 165 -5.61 2.05 -12.70
C ASP A 165 -6.91 2.83 -12.49
N GLN A 166 -6.83 4.15 -12.56
CA GLN A 166 -7.91 5.06 -12.19
C GLN A 166 -8.36 5.86 -13.42
N PRO A 167 -9.66 6.12 -13.57
CA PRO A 167 -10.12 7.00 -14.64
C PRO A 167 -9.52 8.40 -14.49
N ARG A 168 -9.44 9.14 -15.60
CA ARG A 168 -8.99 10.54 -15.55
C ARG A 168 -10.02 11.37 -14.78
N ILE A 169 -9.57 12.04 -13.72
CA ILE A 169 -10.45 12.70 -12.73
C ILE A 169 -11.46 13.69 -13.34
N MET A 170 -11.09 14.36 -14.44
CA MET A 170 -11.96 15.30 -15.15
C MET A 170 -13.25 14.66 -15.70
N PHE A 171 -13.27 13.34 -15.90
CA PHE A 171 -14.45 12.60 -16.35
C PHE A 171 -15.18 11.86 -15.21
N SER A 172 -14.60 11.81 -14.00
CA SER A 172 -15.17 11.07 -12.86
C SER A 172 -15.92 11.97 -11.87
N LEU A 173 -15.60 13.26 -11.83
CA LEU A 173 -16.24 14.21 -10.91
C LEU A 173 -17.48 14.93 -11.50
N TRP A 174 -17.83 14.66 -12.76
CA TRP A 174 -18.90 15.31 -13.53
C TRP A 174 -19.74 14.29 -14.28
#